data_AF-A0A3E0TPE2-F1
#
_entry.id   AF-A0A3E0TPE2-F1
#
_cell.length_a   1.000
_cell.length_b   1.000
_cell.length_c   1.000
_cell.angle_alpha   90.00
_cell.angle_beta   90.00
_cell.angle_gamma   90.00
#
_symmetry.space_group_name_H-M   'P 1'
#
loop_
_entity.id
_entity.type
_entity.pdbx_description
1 polymer ?
#
loop_
_entity_poly.entity_id
_entity_poly.type
_entity_poly.pdbx_seq_one_letter_code
_entity_poly.pdbx_strand_id
1 'polypeptide(L)'
;MTKLTFYAPLIALFLFVNQPAYAVQAKSLQVVVNPGKYSDYYHLQYELVPGKYQINQRYGFNSGGQFEVLIPKAIFPIPAPNCRKNIIVRMPYSANTQRKKALYDQLLAGQVSTTVTLELNPYVTVTNTEPLNFTLTYCNVFFRHKGGDYYNQLK
;
A
#
# COMPACT_ATOMS: atom_id res chain seq x y z
N MET A 1 -18.15 69.89 -38.24
CA MET A 1 -18.81 68.58 -38.33
C MET A 1 -17.89 67.55 -37.69
N THR A 2 -18.08 67.27 -36.41
CA THR A 2 -17.15 66.47 -35.59
C THR A 2 -17.92 65.28 -35.06
N LYS A 3 -17.61 64.06 -35.54
CA LYS A 3 -18.23 62.82 -35.05
C LYS A 3 -17.41 62.29 -33.88
N LEU A 4 -17.94 62.41 -32.66
CA LEU A 4 -17.46 61.68 -31.49
C LEU A 4 -17.95 60.23 -31.59
N THR A 5 -17.03 59.27 -31.59
CA THR A 5 -17.34 57.84 -31.49
C THR A 5 -17.09 57.41 -30.05
N PHE A 6 -18.17 57.06 -29.34
CA PHE A 6 -18.11 56.51 -27.98
C PHE A 6 -17.70 55.04 -28.05
N TYR A 7 -16.57 54.70 -27.44
CA TYR A 7 -16.18 53.31 -27.14
C TYR A 7 -16.62 52.96 -25.73
N ALA A 8 -17.55 52.00 -25.59
CA ALA A 8 -17.91 51.40 -24.32
C ALA A 8 -16.98 50.20 -24.02
N PRO A 9 -16.38 50.08 -22.82
CA PRO A 9 -15.58 48.91 -22.49
C PRO A 9 -16.49 47.75 -22.05
N LEU A 10 -16.33 46.60 -22.70
CA LEU A 10 -16.90 45.32 -22.27
C LEU A 10 -16.19 44.88 -20.97
N ILE A 11 -16.89 44.97 -19.84
CA ILE A 11 -16.44 44.37 -18.57
C ILE A 11 -16.80 42.88 -18.62
N ALA A 12 -15.81 42.03 -18.84
CA ALA A 12 -15.97 40.58 -18.73
C ALA A 12 -16.01 40.18 -17.25
N LEU A 13 -17.21 39.89 -16.76
CA LEU A 13 -17.45 39.39 -15.41
C LEU A 13 -17.04 37.90 -15.34
N PHE A 14 -15.87 37.62 -14.77
CA PHE A 14 -15.45 36.25 -14.46
C PHE A 14 -16.25 35.73 -13.27
N LEU A 15 -17.28 34.92 -13.53
CA LEU A 15 -17.96 34.13 -12.52
C LEU A 15 -17.01 33.01 -12.06
N PHE A 16 -16.43 33.17 -10.87
CA PHE A 16 -15.76 32.06 -10.17
C PHE A 16 -16.81 31.01 -9.81
N VAL A 17 -16.88 29.95 -10.61
CA VAL A 17 -17.65 28.74 -10.29
C VAL A 17 -16.97 28.09 -9.08
N ASN A 18 -17.55 28.26 -7.90
CA ASN A 18 -17.21 27.49 -6.70
C ASN A 18 -17.51 26.01 -6.99
N GLN A 19 -16.50 25.25 -7.41
CA GLN A 19 -16.62 23.79 -7.49
C GLN A 19 -16.65 23.24 -6.05
N PRO A 20 -17.65 22.42 -5.69
CA PRO A 20 -17.65 21.76 -4.40
C PRO A 20 -16.43 20.84 -4.32
N ALA A 21 -15.62 21.03 -3.28
CA ALA A 21 -14.54 20.12 -2.96
C ALA A 21 -15.17 18.74 -2.65
N TYR A 22 -15.06 17.80 -3.59
CA TYR A 22 -15.41 16.41 -3.34
C TYR A 22 -14.49 15.90 -2.24
N ALA A 23 -15.02 15.73 -1.04
CA ALA A 23 -14.33 15.05 0.05
C ALA A 23 -14.08 13.61 -0.40
N VAL A 24 -12.83 13.31 -0.78
CA VAL A 24 -12.40 11.93 -0.99
C VAL A 24 -12.49 11.24 0.36
N GLN A 25 -13.55 10.46 0.56
CA GLN A 25 -13.71 9.63 1.74
C GLN A 25 -12.54 8.65 1.76
N ALA A 26 -11.55 8.92 2.62
CA ALA A 26 -10.38 8.07 2.75
C ALA A 26 -10.87 6.69 3.19
N LYS A 27 -10.72 5.69 2.31
CA LYS A 27 -11.01 4.29 2.64
C LYS A 27 -10.21 3.94 3.87
N SER A 28 -10.88 3.61 4.97
CA SER A 28 -10.22 3.28 6.22
C SER A 28 -9.29 2.07 6.02
N LEU A 29 -8.08 2.19 6.57
CA LEU A 29 -7.09 1.12 6.53
C LEU A 29 -7.66 -0.10 7.27
N GLN A 30 -7.90 -1.20 6.57
CA GLN A 30 -8.41 -2.42 7.21
C GLN A 30 -7.26 -3.18 7.87
N VAL A 31 -6.99 -2.85 9.14
CA VAL A 31 -6.05 -3.59 9.99
C VAL A 31 -6.82 -4.40 11.02
N VAL A 32 -6.53 -5.70 11.09
CA VAL A 32 -7.00 -6.58 12.15
C VAL A 32 -5.86 -6.84 13.13
N VAL A 33 -6.17 -6.70 14.42
CA VAL A 33 -5.25 -6.99 15.51
C VAL A 33 -5.48 -8.41 15.99
N ASN A 34 -4.44 -9.24 15.94
CA ASN A 34 -4.45 -10.59 16.49
C ASN A 34 -3.58 -10.60 17.77
N PRO A 35 -4.16 -10.91 18.94
CA PRO A 35 -3.38 -11.05 20.16
C PRO A 35 -2.33 -12.14 20.00
N GLY A 36 -1.07 -11.79 20.28
CA GLY A 36 0.03 -12.73 20.31
C GLY A 36 0.50 -13.04 21.72
N LYS A 37 1.37 -14.05 21.86
CA LYS A 37 1.91 -14.45 23.18
C LYS A 37 2.72 -13.34 23.87
N TYR A 38 3.44 -12.53 23.09
CA TYR A 38 4.36 -11.50 23.60
C TYR A 38 4.03 -10.09 23.12
N SER A 39 3.35 -9.96 21.99
CA SER A 39 2.90 -8.70 21.40
C SER A 39 1.73 -8.95 20.48
N ASP A 40 0.94 -7.92 20.20
CA ASP A 40 -0.08 -7.97 19.16
C ASP A 40 0.54 -8.06 17.76
N TYR A 41 -0.15 -8.76 16.87
CA TYR A 41 0.16 -8.83 15.46
C TYR A 41 -0.84 -7.99 14.66
N TYR A 42 -0.33 -7.15 13.76
CA TYR A 42 -1.12 -6.23 12.96
C TYR A 42 -1.18 -6.71 11.51
N HIS A 43 -2.36 -7.12 11.08
CA HIS A 43 -2.58 -7.66 9.74
C HIS A 43 -3.36 -6.67 8.87
N LEU A 44 -2.73 -6.22 7.79
CA LEU A 44 -3.29 -5.30 6.81
C LEU A 44 -3.77 -6.06 5.59
N GLN A 45 -5.04 -5.88 5.19
CA GLN A 45 -5.46 -6.27 3.84
C GLN A 45 -4.97 -5.24 2.82
N TYR A 46 -4.27 -5.70 1.79
CA TYR A 46 -3.66 -4.85 0.77
C TYR A 46 -3.93 -5.41 -0.63
N GLU A 47 -4.15 -4.52 -1.60
CA GLU A 47 -4.33 -4.91 -3.00
C GLU A 47 -3.05 -4.65 -3.80
N LEU A 48 -2.41 -5.72 -4.26
CA LEU A 48 -1.29 -5.65 -5.18
C LEU A 48 -1.80 -5.46 -6.61
N VAL A 49 -1.87 -4.21 -7.04
CA VAL A 49 -2.30 -3.84 -8.41
C VAL A 49 -1.12 -3.94 -9.38
N PRO A 50 -1.25 -4.64 -10.53
CA PRO A 50 -0.22 -4.68 -11.56
C PRO A 50 0.28 -3.28 -11.96
N GLY A 51 1.60 -3.15 -12.16
CA GLY A 51 2.24 -1.87 -12.47
C GLY A 51 2.38 -0.90 -11.29
N LYS A 52 1.83 -1.22 -10.10
CA LYS A 52 2.03 -0.46 -8.85
C LYS A 52 3.05 -1.10 -7.91
N TYR A 53 3.60 -2.25 -8.29
CA TYR A 53 4.69 -2.92 -7.59
C TYR A 53 5.70 -3.49 -8.58
N GLN A 54 6.85 -3.91 -8.08
CA GLN A 54 7.86 -4.63 -8.85
C GLN A 54 8.27 -5.91 -8.12
N ILE A 55 8.39 -7.02 -8.83
CA ILE A 55 9.01 -8.23 -8.27
C ILE A 55 10.51 -7.99 -8.16
N ASN A 56 11.11 -8.31 -7.00
CA ASN A 56 12.56 -8.20 -6.84
C ASN A 56 13.26 -9.37 -7.54
N GLN A 57 13.50 -9.22 -8.84
CA GLN A 57 14.12 -10.25 -9.69
C GLN A 57 15.58 -10.56 -9.31
N ARG A 58 16.27 -9.67 -8.58
CA ARG A 58 17.65 -9.94 -8.11
C ARG A 58 17.71 -11.15 -7.19
N TYR A 59 16.70 -11.34 -6.34
CA TYR A 59 16.60 -12.51 -5.47
C TYR A 59 15.64 -13.57 -6.03
N GLY A 60 14.61 -13.16 -6.77
CA GLY A 60 13.62 -14.05 -7.34
C GLY A 60 12.90 -14.89 -6.29
N PHE A 61 12.44 -16.07 -6.70
CA PHE A 61 11.90 -17.10 -5.82
C PHE A 61 13.00 -18.10 -5.48
N ASN A 62 13.31 -18.29 -4.19
CA ASN A 62 14.37 -19.20 -3.75
C ASN A 62 13.85 -20.57 -3.30
N SER A 63 14.76 -21.48 -2.97
CA SER A 63 14.46 -22.87 -2.58
C SER A 63 13.62 -23.00 -1.30
N GLY A 64 13.60 -22.00 -0.42
CA GLY A 64 12.69 -21.96 0.75
C GLY A 64 11.47 -21.07 0.54
N GLY A 65 11.10 -20.81 -0.72
CA GLY A 65 9.90 -20.08 -1.10
C GLY A 65 9.87 -18.62 -0.70
N GLN A 66 11.00 -18.05 -0.30
CA GLN A 66 11.11 -16.61 -0.10
C GLN A 66 11.21 -15.92 -1.47
N PHE A 67 10.53 -14.78 -1.54
CA PHE A 67 10.62 -13.79 -2.61
C PHE A 67 10.28 -12.42 -2.04
N GLU A 68 10.50 -11.36 -2.82
CA GLU A 68 10.17 -9.99 -2.41
C GLU A 68 9.42 -9.23 -3.50
N VAL A 69 8.48 -8.40 -3.05
CA VAL A 69 7.77 -7.41 -3.85
C VAL A 69 8.15 -6.01 -3.35
N LEU A 70 8.44 -5.10 -4.26
CA LEU A 70 8.81 -3.73 -3.99
C LEU A 70 7.61 -2.82 -4.31
N ILE A 71 7.07 -2.16 -3.31
CA ILE A 71 5.98 -1.19 -3.44
C ILE A 71 6.55 0.21 -3.22
N PRO A 72 6.34 1.19 -4.12
CA PRO A 72 6.78 2.55 -3.88
C PRO A 72 6.22 3.11 -2.56
N LYS A 73 7.09 3.68 -1.72
CA LYS A 73 6.69 4.27 -0.42
C LYS A 73 5.56 5.28 -0.58
N ALA A 74 5.58 6.06 -1.66
CA ALA A 74 4.60 7.12 -1.92
C ALA A 74 3.16 6.61 -2.06
N ILE A 75 2.95 5.32 -2.31
CA ILE A 75 1.61 4.72 -2.46
C ILE A 75 1.30 3.68 -1.36
N PHE A 76 2.22 3.45 -0.44
CA PHE A 76 1.97 2.57 0.69
C PHE A 76 1.20 3.34 1.77
N PRO A 77 0.12 2.79 2.33
CA PRO A 77 -0.83 3.58 3.14
C PRO A 77 -0.37 3.83 4.58
N ILE A 78 0.76 3.26 5.00
CA ILE A 78 1.34 3.48 6.32
C ILE A 78 2.61 4.33 6.18
N PRO A 79 2.75 5.44 6.92
CA PRO A 79 3.96 6.23 6.93
C PRO A 79 5.21 5.38 7.24
N ALA A 80 6.25 5.55 6.44
CA ALA A 80 7.53 4.86 6.60
C ALA A 80 8.69 5.86 6.46
N PRO A 81 8.89 6.76 7.45
CA PRO A 81 9.79 7.91 7.33
C PRO A 81 11.23 7.49 6.99
N ASN A 82 11.68 6.37 7.54
CA ASN A 82 13.04 5.85 7.36
C ASN A 82 13.27 5.15 6.00
N CYS A 83 12.21 5.00 5.20
CA CYS A 83 12.31 4.38 3.88
C CYS A 83 12.56 5.40 2.79
N ARG A 84 13.58 5.14 1.97
CA ARG A 84 13.99 6.05 0.89
C ARG A 84 13.10 5.94 -0.33
N LYS A 85 12.82 4.71 -0.79
CA LYS A 85 12.16 4.47 -2.09
C LYS A 85 10.97 3.52 -1.99
N ASN A 86 11.20 2.28 -1.56
CA ASN A 86 10.21 1.22 -1.56
C ASN A 86 9.98 0.64 -0.17
N ILE A 87 8.77 0.15 0.05
CA ILE A 87 8.45 -0.88 1.04
C ILE A 87 8.74 -2.24 0.40
N ILE A 88 9.46 -3.09 1.12
CA ILE A 88 9.84 -4.44 0.75
C ILE A 88 8.84 -5.38 1.41
N VAL A 89 7.92 -5.93 0.63
CA VAL A 89 7.02 -6.99 1.08
C VAL A 89 7.70 -8.33 0.86
N ARG A 90 8.11 -8.98 1.95
CA ARG A 90 8.88 -10.23 1.89
C ARG A 90 8.00 -11.44 2.23
N MET A 91 8.11 -12.49 1.44
CA MET A 91 7.58 -13.80 1.83
C MET A 91 8.61 -14.50 2.71
N PRO A 92 8.30 -14.87 3.97
CA PRO A 92 9.27 -15.53 4.83
C PRO A 92 9.76 -16.87 4.26
N TYR A 93 11.01 -17.24 4.55
CA TYR A 93 11.58 -18.54 4.18
C TYR A 93 10.93 -19.69 4.98
N SER A 94 10.61 -20.81 4.33
CA SER A 94 10.26 -22.09 4.98
C SER A 94 10.31 -23.27 3.99
N ALA A 95 10.18 -24.50 4.49
CA ALA A 95 10.04 -25.70 3.65
C ALA A 95 8.69 -25.77 2.90
N ASN A 96 7.68 -25.00 3.32
CA ASN A 96 6.35 -24.99 2.69
C ASN A 96 6.35 -23.99 1.53
N THR A 97 6.63 -24.47 0.32
CA THR A 97 6.88 -23.61 -0.85
C THR A 97 5.73 -23.57 -1.85
N GLN A 98 4.81 -24.55 -1.83
CA GLN A 98 3.81 -24.70 -2.90
C GLN A 98 2.89 -23.49 -3.05
N ARG A 99 2.24 -23.03 -1.98
CA ARG A 99 1.35 -21.85 -2.07
C ARG A 99 2.11 -20.55 -2.28
N LYS A 100 3.33 -20.46 -1.73
CA LYS A 100 4.23 -19.32 -1.96
C LYS A 100 4.62 -19.21 -3.44
N LYS A 101 4.89 -20.35 -4.08
CA LYS A 101 5.21 -20.43 -5.50
C LYS A 101 4.03 -20.00 -6.36
N ALA A 102 2.83 -20.49 -6.05
CA ALA A 102 1.61 -20.08 -6.73
C ALA A 102 1.38 -18.56 -6.63
N LEU A 103 1.54 -17.98 -5.43
CA LEU A 103 1.47 -16.53 -5.26
C LEU A 103 2.56 -15.80 -6.07
N TYR A 104 3.80 -16.25 -6.00
CA TYR A 104 4.91 -15.64 -6.74
C TYR A 104 4.65 -15.65 -8.26
N ASP A 105 4.23 -16.78 -8.82
CA ASP A 105 3.97 -16.92 -10.25
C ASP A 105 2.79 -16.05 -10.69
N GLN A 106 1.74 -15.95 -9.88
CA GLN A 106 0.61 -15.04 -10.12
C GLN A 106 1.05 -13.57 -10.14
N LEU A 107 1.88 -13.14 -9.18
CA LEU A 107 2.38 -11.77 -9.12
C LEU A 107 3.39 -11.47 -10.23
N LEU A 108 4.20 -12.46 -10.61
CA LEU A 108 5.14 -12.33 -11.72
C LEU A 108 4.42 -12.18 -13.07
N ALA A 109 3.33 -12.92 -13.26
CA ALA A 109 2.49 -12.78 -14.45
C ALA A 109 1.87 -11.37 -14.56
N GLY A 110 1.55 -10.75 -13.42
CA GLY A 110 1.14 -9.35 -13.37
C GLY A 110 -0.17 -9.05 -14.13
N GLN A 111 -1.05 -10.05 -14.27
CA GLN A 111 -2.26 -9.93 -15.08
C GLN A 111 -3.46 -9.37 -14.31
N VAL A 112 -3.55 -9.66 -13.01
CA VAL A 112 -4.72 -9.32 -12.18
C VAL A 112 -4.29 -8.71 -10.84
N SER A 113 -5.11 -7.81 -10.31
CA SER A 113 -4.99 -7.37 -8.92
C SER A 113 -5.08 -8.55 -7.98
N THR A 114 -4.20 -8.57 -6.98
CA THR A 114 -4.14 -9.65 -5.99
C THR A 114 -4.33 -9.09 -4.58
N THR A 115 -5.43 -9.44 -3.93
CA THR A 115 -5.64 -9.11 -2.52
C THR A 115 -4.80 -10.02 -1.63
N VAL A 116 -3.96 -9.43 -0.79
CA VAL A 116 -3.07 -10.13 0.15
C VAL A 116 -3.24 -9.61 1.56
N THR A 117 -2.97 -10.46 2.56
CA THR A 117 -2.73 -10.03 3.93
C THR A 117 -1.25 -9.80 4.17
N LEU A 118 -0.91 -8.60 4.64
CA LEU A 118 0.42 -8.22 5.08
C LEU A 118 0.49 -8.22 6.60
N GLU A 119 1.57 -8.75 7.15
CA GLU A 119 1.94 -8.63 8.56
C GLU A 119 2.94 -7.48 8.71
N LEU A 120 2.60 -6.50 9.55
CA LEU A 120 3.40 -5.28 9.74
C LEU A 120 4.55 -5.48 10.75
N ASN A 121 4.42 -6.47 11.63
CA ASN A 121 5.43 -6.81 12.62
C ASN A 121 6.70 -7.37 11.94
N PRO A 122 7.88 -7.23 12.58
CA PRO A 122 8.12 -6.52 13.84
C PRO A 122 8.36 -5.02 13.64
N TYR A 123 8.33 -4.51 12.41
CA TYR A 123 8.82 -3.19 12.06
C TYR A 123 7.74 -2.12 12.04
N VAL A 124 6.89 -2.11 13.07
CA VAL A 124 5.76 -1.20 13.19
C VAL A 124 5.67 -0.65 14.61
N THR A 125 5.27 0.61 14.72
CA THR A 125 4.93 1.28 15.98
C THR A 125 3.48 1.77 15.88
N VAL A 126 2.70 1.51 16.92
CA VAL A 126 1.37 2.13 17.09
C VAL A 126 1.58 3.57 17.54
N THR A 127 1.15 4.53 16.73
CA THR A 127 1.28 5.97 17.04
C THR A 127 0.05 6.55 17.70
N ASN A 128 -1.11 5.92 17.49
CA ASN A 128 -2.36 6.21 18.21
C ASN A 128 -3.18 4.92 18.26
N THR A 129 -3.85 4.66 19.38
CA THR A 129 -4.73 3.50 19.53
C THR A 129 -6.15 3.79 19.04
N GLU A 130 -6.59 5.06 19.09
CA GLU A 130 -7.95 5.48 18.71
C GLU A 130 -7.94 6.87 18.04
N PRO A 131 -8.14 6.97 16.70
CA PRO A 131 -8.18 5.85 15.76
C PRO A 131 -6.82 5.14 15.68
N LEU A 132 -6.86 3.84 15.43
CA LEU A 132 -5.67 3.01 15.33
C LEU A 132 -4.78 3.48 14.16
N ASN A 133 -3.58 3.93 14.49
CA ASN A 133 -2.60 4.46 13.54
C ASN A 133 -1.23 3.85 13.75
N PHE A 134 -0.47 3.78 12.66
CA PHE A 134 0.82 3.13 12.62
C PHE A 134 1.89 4.00 11.96
N THR A 135 3.14 3.71 12.27
CA THR A 135 4.30 4.11 11.48
C THR A 135 5.24 2.92 11.35
N LEU A 136 5.77 2.67 10.15
CA LEU A 136 6.79 1.65 9.94
C LEU A 136 8.16 2.17 10.41
N THR A 137 8.83 1.36 11.23
CA THR A 137 10.18 1.68 11.75
C THR A 137 11.28 1.29 10.76
N TYR A 138 11.01 0.27 9.92
CA TYR A 138 11.85 -0.18 8.80
C TYR A 138 11.03 -0.35 7.53
N CYS A 139 11.68 -0.72 6.43
CA CYS A 139 11.05 -0.83 5.12
C CYS A 139 10.45 -2.19 4.82
N ASN A 140 10.54 -3.13 5.75
CA ASN A 140 10.05 -4.48 5.55
C ASN A 140 8.66 -4.64 6.16
N VAL A 141 7.76 -5.21 5.38
CA VAL A 141 6.54 -5.88 5.85
C VAL A 141 6.52 -7.28 5.25
N PHE A 142 5.68 -8.16 5.75
CA PHE A 142 5.72 -9.56 5.37
C PHE A 142 4.40 -9.99 4.76
N PHE A 143 4.44 -10.87 3.76
CA PHE A 143 3.25 -11.64 3.46
C PHE A 143 2.92 -12.48 4.69
N ARG A 144 1.66 -12.42 5.15
CA ARG A 144 1.24 -13.21 6.30
C ARG A 144 1.46 -14.70 6.05
N HIS A 145 1.95 -15.39 7.05
CA HIS A 145 2.21 -16.82 7.01
C HIS A 145 1.73 -17.50 8.28
N LYS A 146 1.43 -18.80 8.21
CA LYS A 146 1.00 -19.62 9.35
C LYS A 146 1.58 -21.02 9.18
N GLY A 147 2.23 -21.55 10.22
CA GLY A 147 2.94 -22.83 10.12
C GLY A 147 4.00 -22.85 9.01
N GLY A 148 4.59 -21.69 8.70
CA GLY A 148 5.55 -21.52 7.62
C GLY A 148 4.97 -21.41 6.21
N ASP A 149 3.66 -21.62 5.99
CA ASP A 149 3.04 -21.49 4.65
C ASP A 149 2.34 -20.13 4.47
N TYR A 150 2.14 -19.72 3.22
CA TYR A 150 1.39 -18.50 2.89
C TYR A 150 -0.05 -18.58 3.45
N TYR A 151 -0.49 -17.50 4.11
CA TYR A 151 -1.78 -17.44 4.77
C TYR A 151 -2.50 -16.12 4.49
N ASN A 152 -3.52 -16.17 3.62
CA ASN A 152 -4.24 -14.99 3.13
C ASN A 152 -5.57 -14.74 3.85
N GLN A 153 -5.53 -14.63 5.18
CA GLN A 153 -6.70 -14.28 5.98
C GLN A 153 -6.33 -13.19 6.98
N LEU A 154 -7.32 -12.43 7.47
CA LEU A 154 -7.10 -11.37 8.48
C LEU A 154 -7.14 -11.90 9.91
N LYS A 155 -7.85 -13.00 10.18
CA LYS A 155 -7.90 -13.67 11.49
C LYS A 155 -7.17 -14.99 11.45
#